data_AF-A0A1H6DM04-F1
#
_entry.id   AF-A0A1H6DM04-F1
#
_cell.length_a   1.000
_cell.length_b   1.000
_cell.length_c   1.000
_cell.angle_alpha   90.00
_cell.angle_beta   90.00
_cell.angle_gamma   90.00
#
_symmetry.space_group_name_H-M   'P 1'
#
loop_
_entity.id
_entity.type
_entity.pdbx_description
1 polymer ?
#
loop_
_entity_poly.entity_id
_entity_poly.type
_entity_poly.pdbx_seq_one_letter_code
_entity_poly.pdbx_strand_id
1 'polypeptide(L)'
;MIETLRTRLSQGLLLLACSLLVINLAILLYGVFARYLLNASPIWMDELARYLVIASVMLCAGTVYLRDEHMRVNIINRFATGRWGQLLALYHWLVVLLLTGFIAWVSARYAISIQRFMTPGLGISKSIPLLSLPIGFGALCLLTLLRGPVTHTAHSTEN
;
A
#
# COMPACT_ATOMS: atom_id res chain seq x y z
N MET A 1 18.84 -14.26 1.33
CA MET A 1 17.74 -14.77 0.49
C MET A 1 16.38 -14.14 0.82
N ILE A 2 16.00 -14.00 2.10
CA ILE A 2 14.73 -13.37 2.51
C ILE A 2 14.70 -11.87 2.16
N GLU A 3 15.83 -11.15 2.32
CA GLU A 3 15.91 -9.73 2.01
C GLU A 3 15.82 -9.42 0.51
N THR A 4 16.42 -10.27 -0.33
CA THR A 4 16.31 -10.18 -1.79
C THR A 4 14.89 -10.49 -2.25
N LEU A 5 14.19 -11.43 -1.62
CA LEU A 5 12.79 -11.72 -1.93
C LEU A 5 11.88 -10.53 -1.57
N ARG A 6 12.08 -9.92 -0.39
CA ARG A 6 11.34 -8.73 0.07
C ARG A 6 11.50 -7.56 -0.89
N THR A 7 12.74 -7.26 -1.26
CA THR A 7 13.04 -6.14 -2.17
C THR A 7 12.42 -6.35 -3.54
N ARG A 8 12.51 -7.57 -4.10
CA ARG A 8 11.85 -7.92 -5.37
C ARG A 8 10.33 -7.81 -5.28
N LEU A 9 9.71 -8.26 -4.20
CA LEU A 9 8.26 -8.13 -4.00
C LEU A 9 7.83 -6.66 -3.92
N SER A 10 8.57 -5.84 -3.15
CA SER A 10 8.30 -4.41 -3.05
C SER A 10 8.45 -3.67 -4.39
N GLN A 11 9.47 -4.04 -5.18
CA GLN A 11 9.68 -3.49 -6.52
C GLN A 11 8.57 -3.90 -7.48
N GLY A 12 8.10 -5.14 -7.41
CA GLY A 12 6.95 -5.61 -8.21
C GLY A 12 5.67 -4.83 -7.87
N LEU A 13 5.39 -4.61 -6.59
CA LEU A 13 4.25 -3.80 -6.12
C LEU A 13 4.36 -2.34 -6.58
N LEU A 14 5.54 -1.74 -6.52
CA LEU A 14 5.81 -0.38 -7.01
C LEU A 14 5.63 -0.28 -8.54
N LEU A 15 6.15 -1.24 -9.30
CA LEU A 15 5.98 -1.29 -10.74
C LEU A 15 4.50 -1.41 -11.13
N LEU A 16 3.75 -2.24 -10.40
CA LEU A 16 2.31 -2.36 -10.57
C LEU A 16 1.59 -1.05 -10.24
N ALA A 17 1.92 -0.40 -9.13
CA ALA A 17 1.34 0.89 -8.76
C ALA A 17 1.62 1.98 -9.82
N CYS A 18 2.85 2.04 -10.34
CA CYS A 18 3.24 2.95 -11.41
C CYS A 18 2.50 2.65 -12.72
N SER A 19 2.35 1.37 -13.11
CA SER A 19 1.62 1.01 -14.32
C SER A 19 0.15 1.40 -14.22
N LEU A 20 -0.50 1.18 -13.07
CA LEU A 20 -1.86 1.65 -12.80
C LEU A 20 -1.97 3.17 -12.92
N LEU A 21 -0.98 3.92 -12.43
CA LEU A 21 -0.97 5.38 -12.55
C LEU A 21 -0.81 5.85 -14.00
N VAL A 22 0.03 5.20 -14.80
CA VAL A 22 0.18 5.51 -16.23
C VAL A 22 -1.12 5.22 -16.99
N ILE A 23 -1.76 4.09 -16.71
CA ILE A 23 -3.07 3.75 -17.29
C ILE A 23 -4.12 4.79 -16.89
N ASN A 24 -4.10 5.23 -15.63
CA ASN A 24 -4.98 6.28 -15.14
C ASN A 24 -4.83 7.59 -15.93
N LEU A 25 -3.58 8.02 -16.13
CA LEU A 25 -3.28 9.21 -16.90
C LEU A 25 -3.77 9.09 -18.35
N ALA A 26 -3.58 7.92 -18.98
CA ALA A 26 -4.06 7.66 -20.34
C ALA A 26 -5.60 7.73 -20.43
N ILE A 27 -6.31 7.21 -19.43
CA ILE A 27 -7.78 7.27 -19.33
C ILE A 27 -8.24 8.73 -19.19
N LEU A 28 -7.59 9.52 -18.32
CA LEU A 28 -7.91 10.93 -18.15
C LEU A 28 -7.65 11.74 -19.43
N LEU A 29 -6.53 11.49 -20.11
CA LEU A 29 -6.22 12.10 -21.40
C LEU A 29 -7.29 11.75 -22.44
N TYR A 30 -7.68 10.47 -22.55
CA TYR A 30 -8.79 10.09 -23.43
C TYR A 30 -10.08 10.81 -23.07
N GLY A 31 -10.42 10.93 -21.77
CA GLY A 31 -11.60 11.65 -21.32
C GLY A 31 -11.59 13.12 -21.74
N VAL A 32 -10.43 13.77 -21.65
CA VAL A 32 -10.20 15.13 -22.15
C VAL A 32 -10.39 15.18 -23.67
N PHE A 33 -9.74 14.30 -24.44
CA PHE A 33 -9.92 14.25 -25.90
C PHE A 33 -11.38 14.02 -26.29
N ALA A 34 -12.09 13.09 -25.66
CA ALA A 34 -13.50 12.83 -25.92
C ALA A 34 -14.38 14.04 -25.59
N ARG A 35 -14.10 14.73 -24.48
CA ARG A 35 -14.84 15.93 -24.09
C ARG A 35 -14.67 17.08 -25.07
N TYR A 36 -13.46 17.30 -25.59
CA TYR A 36 -13.16 18.44 -26.47
C TYR A 36 -13.37 18.15 -27.96
N LEU A 37 -13.16 16.91 -28.43
CA LEU A 37 -13.36 16.53 -29.84
C LEU A 37 -14.75 15.95 -30.13
N LEU A 38 -15.30 15.14 -29.21
CA LEU A 38 -16.57 14.43 -29.40
C LEU A 38 -17.75 15.13 -28.70
N ASN A 39 -17.48 16.22 -27.96
CA ASN A 39 -18.45 16.99 -27.17
C ASN A 39 -19.34 16.14 -26.23
N ALA A 40 -18.86 14.94 -25.90
CA ALA A 40 -19.52 13.96 -25.06
C ALA A 40 -18.52 13.50 -24.00
N SER A 41 -18.81 13.75 -22.73
CA SER A 41 -17.96 13.34 -21.61
C SER A 41 -18.54 12.07 -20.99
N PRO A 42 -17.92 10.89 -21.20
CA PRO A 42 -18.46 9.68 -20.63
C PRO A 42 -18.22 9.68 -19.10
N ILE A 43 -19.31 9.71 -18.33
CA ILE A 43 -19.31 9.76 -16.84
C ILE A 43 -18.51 8.61 -16.21
N TRP A 44 -18.40 7.49 -16.93
CA TRP A 44 -17.68 6.31 -16.50
C TRP A 44 -16.16 6.51 -16.40
N MET A 45 -15.61 7.50 -17.12
CA MET A 45 -14.17 7.82 -17.11
C MET A 45 -13.71 8.39 -15.78
N ASP A 46 -14.48 9.33 -15.21
CA ASP A 46 -14.14 9.95 -13.92
C ASP A 46 -14.18 8.93 -12.78
N GLU A 47 -15.14 7.99 -12.83
CA GLU A 47 -15.25 6.91 -11.85
C GLU A 47 -14.07 5.93 -11.97
N LEU A 48 -13.78 5.45 -13.19
CA LEU A 48 -12.67 4.54 -13.43
C LEU A 48 -11.33 5.18 -13.04
N ALA A 49 -11.12 6.44 -13.40
CA ALA A 49 -9.91 7.15 -13.05
C ALA A 49 -9.74 7.26 -11.52
N ARG A 50 -10.79 7.60 -10.79
CA ARG A 50 -10.74 7.64 -9.32
C ARG A 50 -10.34 6.29 -8.73
N TYR A 51 -10.82 5.19 -9.30
CA TYR A 51 -10.52 3.84 -8.82
C TYR A 51 -9.09 3.41 -9.06
N LEU A 52 -8.52 3.69 -10.23
CA LEU A 52 -7.12 3.37 -10.50
C LEU A 52 -6.17 4.16 -9.60
N VAL A 53 -6.47 5.42 -9.30
CA VAL A 53 -5.65 6.23 -8.36
C VAL A 53 -5.73 5.67 -6.95
N ILE A 54 -6.91 5.30 -6.45
CA ILE A 54 -7.03 4.69 -5.11
C ILE A 54 -6.21 3.40 -5.04
N ALA A 55 -6.29 2.57 -6.07
CA ALA A 55 -5.55 1.32 -6.13
C ALA A 55 -4.03 1.53 -6.17
N SER A 56 -3.53 2.48 -6.98
CA SER A 56 -2.10 2.78 -7.05
C SER A 56 -1.56 3.35 -5.74
N VAL A 57 -2.30 4.26 -5.10
CA VAL A 57 -1.91 4.85 -3.82
C VAL A 57 -1.86 3.80 -2.72
N MET A 58 -2.85 2.89 -2.63
CA MET A 58 -2.85 1.85 -1.60
C MET A 58 -1.71 0.84 -1.78
N LEU A 59 -1.37 0.48 -3.02
CA LEU A 59 -0.21 -0.37 -3.31
C LEU A 59 1.10 0.33 -2.96
N CYS A 60 1.23 1.62 -3.28
CA CYS A 60 2.43 2.40 -3.04
C CYS A 60 2.66 2.67 -1.55
N ALA A 61 1.61 3.10 -0.83
CA ALA A 61 1.67 3.41 0.61
C ALA A 61 2.21 2.25 1.42
N GLY A 62 1.82 1.02 1.08
CA GLY A 62 2.32 -0.19 1.73
C GLY A 62 3.85 -0.37 1.58
N THR A 63 4.37 -0.14 0.38
CA THR A 63 5.81 -0.30 0.10
C THR A 63 6.67 0.82 0.68
N VAL A 64 6.14 2.05 0.73
CA VAL A 64 6.84 3.23 1.28
C VAL A 64 6.93 3.13 2.81
N TYR A 65 5.86 2.70 3.48
CA TYR A 65 5.85 2.54 4.93
C TYR A 65 6.96 1.58 5.41
N LEU A 66 7.22 0.50 4.67
CA LEU A 66 8.33 -0.42 4.97
C LEU A 66 9.72 0.20 4.79
N ARG A 67 9.88 1.16 3.86
CA ARG A 67 11.15 1.85 3.59
C ARG A 67 11.42 2.96 4.62
N ASP A 68 10.39 3.67 5.06
CA ASP A 68 10.51 4.78 6.02
C ASP A 68 10.84 4.35 7.47
N GLU A 69 10.72 3.05 7.79
CA GLU A 69 11.16 2.52 9.09
C GLU A 69 12.65 2.77 9.38
N HIS A 70 13.49 2.98 8.35
CA HIS A 70 14.89 3.35 8.55
C HIS A 70 15.07 4.70 9.26
N MET A 71 14.15 5.66 9.08
CA MET A 71 14.27 6.99 9.65
C MET A 71 13.79 7.04 11.12
N ARG A 72 12.79 6.24 11.48
CA ARG A 72 12.21 6.20 12.83
C ARG A 72 13.04 5.39 13.83
N VAL A 73 13.65 4.30 13.39
CA VAL A 73 14.48 3.46 14.27
C VAL A 73 15.76 4.20 14.66
N ASN A 74 16.32 5.05 13.80
CA ASN A 74 17.60 5.73 14.07
C ASN A 74 17.57 6.71 15.24
N ILE A 75 16.43 7.38 15.50
CA ILE A 75 16.33 8.36 16.59
C ILE A 75 16.19 7.64 17.94
N ILE A 76 15.39 6.58 18.00
CA ILE A 76 15.16 5.82 19.23
C ILE A 76 16.34 4.90 19.55
N ASN A 77 16.99 4.27 18.55
CA ASN A 77 18.21 3.47 18.79
C ASN A 77 19.38 4.33 19.28
N ARG A 78 19.44 5.62 18.93
CA ARG A 78 20.46 6.54 19.43
C ARG A 78 20.36 6.78 20.94
N PHE A 79 19.17 6.65 21.52
CA PHE A 79 18.94 6.87 22.96
C PHE A 79 18.70 5.57 23.75
N ALA A 80 18.22 4.51 23.11
CA ALA A 80 17.88 3.24 23.76
C ALA A 80 18.97 2.18 23.53
N THR A 81 20.12 2.34 24.18
CA THR A 81 21.20 1.35 24.13
C THR A 81 20.87 0.17 25.06
N GLY A 82 20.62 -1.04 24.51
CA GLY A 82 20.46 -2.28 25.27
C GLY A 82 19.12 -3.01 25.09
N ARG A 83 18.75 -3.86 26.08
CA ARG A 83 17.54 -4.72 26.08
C ARG A 83 16.23 -3.94 25.84
N TRP A 84 16.16 -2.67 26.28
CA TRP A 84 14.99 -1.81 26.09
C TRP A 84 14.77 -1.38 24.64
N GLY A 85 15.84 -1.14 23.87
CA GLY A 85 15.74 -0.85 22.44
C GLY A 85 15.17 -2.04 21.64
N GLN A 86 15.56 -3.26 22.03
CA GLN A 86 15.03 -4.49 21.43
C GLN A 86 13.54 -4.70 21.77
N LEU A 87 13.14 -4.41 23.01
CA LEU A 87 11.74 -4.52 23.43
C LEU A 87 10.85 -3.50 22.72
N LEU A 88 11.31 -2.25 22.56
CA LEU A 88 10.59 -1.23 21.79
C LEU A 88 10.47 -1.60 20.31
N ALA A 89 11.53 -2.14 19.70
CA ALA A 89 11.50 -2.61 18.32
C ALA A 89 10.49 -3.76 18.13
N LEU A 90 10.48 -4.72 19.07
CA LEU A 90 9.51 -5.82 19.06
C LEU A 90 8.08 -5.33 19.24
N TYR A 91 7.85 -4.40 20.18
CA TYR A 91 6.54 -3.79 20.41
C TYR A 91 6.05 -3.06 19.15
N HIS A 92 6.92 -2.27 18.51
CA HIS A 92 6.56 -1.55 17.30
C HIS A 92 6.18 -2.50 16.17
N TRP A 93 6.97 -3.55 15.94
CA TRP A 93 6.70 -4.58 14.95
C TRP A 93 5.36 -5.28 15.20
N LEU A 94 5.07 -5.66 16.45
CA LEU A 94 3.81 -6.28 16.85
C LEU A 94 2.60 -5.37 16.59
N VAL A 95 2.71 -4.10 16.95
CA VAL A 95 1.64 -3.12 16.75
C VAL A 95 1.37 -2.92 15.26
N VAL A 96 2.41 -2.77 14.43
CA VAL A 96 2.24 -2.62 12.98
C VAL A 96 1.63 -3.88 12.36
N LEU A 97 2.11 -5.07 12.74
CA LEU A 97 1.59 -6.35 12.24
C LEU A 97 0.10 -6.52 12.58
N LEU A 98 -0.28 -6.30 13.85
CA LEU A 98 -1.66 -6.42 14.30
C LEU A 98 -2.57 -5.38 13.65
N LEU A 99 -2.15 -4.12 13.61
CA LEU A 99 -2.95 -3.04 13.04
C LEU A 99 -3.20 -3.28 11.55
N THR A 100 -2.17 -3.68 10.81
CA THR A 100 -2.26 -3.85 9.35
C THR A 100 -3.01 -5.11 8.97
N GLY A 101 -2.85 -6.20 9.74
CA GLY A 101 -3.70 -7.39 9.63
C GLY A 101 -5.17 -7.11 9.96
N PHE A 102 -5.44 -6.34 11.01
CA PHE A 102 -6.80 -5.95 11.39
C PHE A 102 -7.47 -5.08 10.32
N ILE A 103 -6.76 -4.05 9.83
CA ILE A 103 -7.27 -3.18 8.75
C ILE A 103 -7.50 -3.99 7.47
N ALA A 104 -6.60 -4.91 7.11
CA ALA A 104 -6.79 -5.79 5.95
C ALA A 104 -8.05 -6.65 6.08
N TRP A 105 -8.32 -7.18 7.28
CA TRP A 105 -9.52 -7.98 7.53
C TRP A 105 -10.82 -7.16 7.51
N VAL A 106 -10.84 -6.01 8.18
CA VAL A 106 -12.00 -5.11 8.20
C VAL A 106 -12.30 -4.58 6.80
N SER A 107 -11.28 -4.16 6.05
CA SER A 107 -11.44 -3.66 4.69
C SER A 107 -11.95 -4.75 3.73
N ALA A 108 -11.51 -6.02 3.89
CA ALA A 108 -12.06 -7.14 3.13
C ALA A 108 -13.54 -7.39 3.44
N ARG A 109 -13.92 -7.39 4.73
CA ARG A 109 -15.33 -7.51 5.15
C ARG A 109 -16.19 -6.38 4.61
N TYR A 110 -15.67 -5.16 4.65
CA TYR A 110 -16.35 -3.97 4.15
C TYR A 110 -16.52 -4.01 2.62
N ALA A 111 -15.50 -4.47 1.89
CA ALA A 111 -15.56 -4.66 0.43
C ALA A 111 -16.65 -5.66 0.03
N ILE A 112 -16.81 -6.74 0.79
CA ILE A 112 -17.86 -7.73 0.57
C ILE A 112 -19.24 -7.17 0.94
N SER A 113 -19.34 -6.32 1.96
CA SER A 113 -20.62 -5.72 2.37
C SER A 113 -21.15 -4.72 1.33
N ILE A 114 -20.26 -3.96 0.69
CA ILE A 114 -20.63 -2.89 -0.27
C ILE A 114 -20.84 -3.41 -1.70
N GLN A 115 -20.66 -4.70 -1.95
CA GLN A 115 -20.79 -5.29 -3.30
C GLN A 115 -22.15 -5.10 -3.97
N ARG A 116 -23.19 -4.88 -3.17
CA ARG A 116 -24.56 -4.67 -3.66
C ARG A 116 -24.83 -3.22 -4.11
N PHE A 117 -23.94 -2.27 -3.79
CA PHE A 117 -24.08 -0.89 -4.23
C PHE A 117 -23.38 -0.66 -5.56
N MET A 118 -24.17 -0.63 -6.64
CA MET A 118 -23.69 -0.31 -7.98
C MET A 118 -23.37 1.18 -8.12
N THR A 119 -22.41 1.50 -8.98
CA THR A 119 -22.10 2.88 -9.38
C THR A 119 -22.99 3.31 -10.54
N PRO A 120 -23.52 4.55 -10.51
CA PRO A 120 -24.42 5.04 -11.53
C PRO A 120 -23.75 5.26 -12.88
N GLY A 121 -22.41 5.41 -12.95
CA GLY A 121 -21.70 5.65 -14.20
C GLY A 121 -21.23 4.40 -14.94
N LEU A 122 -20.47 3.54 -14.27
CA LEU A 122 -19.84 2.36 -14.88
C LEU A 122 -20.70 1.09 -14.77
N GLY A 123 -21.74 1.09 -13.92
CA GLY A 123 -22.54 -0.11 -13.62
C GLY A 123 -21.75 -1.22 -12.92
N ILE A 124 -20.52 -0.93 -12.50
CA ILE A 124 -19.63 -1.86 -11.83
C ILE A 124 -19.80 -1.73 -10.31
N SER A 125 -19.71 -2.86 -9.64
CA SER A 125 -19.80 -2.93 -8.18
C SER A 125 -18.67 -2.11 -7.53
N LYS A 126 -19.03 -1.24 -6.56
CA LYS A 126 -18.09 -0.46 -5.74
C LYS A 126 -17.08 -1.32 -4.97
N SER A 127 -17.23 -2.63 -4.98
CA SER A 127 -16.27 -3.56 -4.39
C SER A 127 -14.93 -3.62 -5.10
N ILE A 128 -14.86 -3.42 -6.42
CA ILE A 128 -13.57 -3.58 -7.15
C ILE A 128 -12.50 -2.60 -6.65
N PRO A 129 -12.78 -1.30 -6.48
CA PRO A 129 -11.84 -0.35 -5.89
C PRO A 129 -11.65 -0.57 -4.39
N LEU A 130 -12.69 -1.03 -3.69
CA LEU A 130 -12.62 -1.26 -2.26
C LEU A 130 -11.74 -2.47 -1.92
N LEU A 131 -11.59 -3.43 -2.85
CA LEU A 131 -10.65 -4.55 -2.74
C LEU A 131 -9.19 -4.11 -2.86
N SER A 132 -8.90 -2.93 -3.40
CA SER A 132 -7.52 -2.42 -3.44
C SER A 132 -6.97 -2.12 -2.04
N LEU A 133 -7.85 -1.79 -1.08
CA LEU A 133 -7.50 -1.59 0.33
C LEU A 133 -6.99 -2.89 1.01
N PRO A 134 -7.76 -4.00 1.07
CA PRO A 134 -7.27 -5.23 1.67
C PRO A 134 -6.05 -5.81 0.94
N ILE A 135 -5.92 -5.57 -0.37
CA ILE A 135 -4.73 -5.99 -1.13
C ILE A 135 -3.50 -5.17 -0.69
N GLY A 136 -3.61 -3.85 -0.58
CA GLY A 136 -2.50 -2.99 -0.13
C GLY A 136 -2.08 -3.28 1.31
N PHE A 137 -3.04 -3.37 2.23
CA PHE A 137 -2.76 -3.69 3.64
C PHE A 137 -2.32 -5.15 3.84
N GLY A 138 -2.86 -6.09 3.07
CA GLY A 138 -2.44 -7.50 3.09
C GLY A 138 -1.01 -7.68 2.58
N ALA A 139 -0.64 -6.99 1.49
CA ALA A 139 0.73 -6.98 1.00
C ALA A 139 1.69 -6.37 2.02
N LEU A 140 1.31 -5.27 2.67
CA LEU A 140 2.10 -4.67 3.73
C LEU A 140 2.26 -5.62 4.93
N CYS A 141 1.17 -6.27 5.38
CA CYS A 141 1.20 -7.25 6.47
C CYS A 141 2.12 -8.44 6.16
N LEU A 142 2.06 -8.96 4.93
CA LEU A 142 2.94 -10.04 4.48
C LEU A 142 4.41 -9.60 4.49
N LEU A 143 4.69 -8.38 4.04
CA LEU A 143 6.03 -7.80 4.03
C LEU A 143 6.57 -7.55 5.45
N THR A 144 5.75 -7.08 6.39
CA THR A 144 6.14 -6.95 7.81
C THR A 144 6.36 -8.30 8.47
N LEU A 145 5.55 -9.31 8.17
CA LEU A 145 5.73 -10.67 8.67
C LEU A 145 7.07 -11.27 8.16
N LEU A 146 7.36 -11.11 6.86
CA LEU A 146 8.61 -11.58 6.23
C LEU A 146 9.86 -10.84 6.74
N ARG A 147 9.72 -9.60 7.24
CA ARG A 147 10.83 -8.85 7.82
C ARG A 147 11.29 -9.47 9.15
N GLY A 148 10.38 -10.01 9.94
CA GLY A 148 10.64 -10.47 11.31
C GLY A 148 11.06 -9.32 12.26
N PRO A 149 11.12 -9.59 13.57
CA PRO A 149 11.64 -8.64 14.56
C PRO A 149 13.17 -8.62 14.48
N VAL A 150 13.72 -8.05 13.40
CA VAL A 150 15.18 -7.91 13.26
C VAL A 150 15.64 -6.78 14.15
N THR A 151 16.26 -7.15 15.26
CA THR A 151 17.10 -6.27 16.06
C THR A 151 18.30 -5.89 15.19
N HIS A 152 18.39 -4.61 14.81
CA HIS A 152 19.64 -4.07 14.28
C HIS A 152 20.66 -4.15 15.42
N THR A 153 21.41 -5.26 15.50
CA THR A 153 22.66 -5.29 16.25
C THR A 153 23.55 -4.26 15.60
N ALA A 154 23.78 -3.17 16.33
CA ALA A 154 24.65 -2.08 15.94
C ALA A 154 25.97 -2.63 15.41
N HIS A 155 26.46 -2.05 14.31
CA HIS A 155 27.85 -2.19 13.90
C HIS A 155 28.73 -1.71 15.06
N SER A 156 29.25 -2.66 15.83
CA SER A 156 30.40 -2.49 16.71
C SER A 156 31.62 -3.05 15.99
N THR A 157 32.18 -2.25 15.09
CA THR A 157 33.57 -2.23 14.59
C THR A 157 33.56 -1.11 13.54
N GLU A 158 34.39 -0.08 13.59
CA GLU A 158 35.81 -0.04 13.93
C GLU A 158 36.23 1.41 14.25
N ASN A 159 37.38 1.51 14.92
CA ASN A 159 38.09 2.72 15.35
C ASN A 159 38.39 3.72 14.23
#